data_AF-A0A821CJT7-F1
#
_entry.id   AF-A0A821CJT7-F1
#
_cell.length_a   1.000
_cell.length_b   1.000
_cell.length_c   1.000
_cell.angle_alpha   90.00
_cell.angle_beta   90.00
_cell.angle_gamma   90.00
#
_symmetry.space_group_name_H-M   'P 1'
#
loop_
_entity.id
_entity.type
_entity.pdbx_description
1 polymer ?
#
loop_
_entity_poly.entity_id
_entity_poly.type
_entity_poly.pdbx_seq_one_letter_code
_entity_poly.pdbx_strand_id
1 'polypeptide(L)'
;FKQEYEQLAQQCQEYSAALLAETRSSKELEIILNYDSENPPVISETKEKMTLARLKLAIRYKQKKFVSHSHCQQLLASLWYEGLPGFRRR
;
A
#
# COMPACT_ATOMS: atom_id res chain seq x y z
N PHE A 1 -8.32 -1.15 30.15
CA PHE A 1 -8.83 -1.29 28.77
C PHE A 1 -8.21 -0.35 27.74
N LYS A 2 -8.14 0.99 27.93
CA LYS A 2 -7.56 1.88 26.88
C LYS A 2 -6.17 1.42 26.40
N GLN A 3 -5.26 1.16 27.34
CA GLN A 3 -3.88 0.73 27.03
C GLN A 3 -3.83 -0.62 26.30
N GLU A 4 -4.66 -1.58 26.70
CA GLU A 4 -4.72 -2.91 26.06
C GLU A 4 -5.23 -2.80 24.61
N TYR A 5 -6.25 -1.97 24.37
CA TYR A 5 -6.73 -1.69 23.01
C TYR A 5 -5.70 -0.96 22.16
N GLU A 6 -4.95 -0.02 22.74
CA GLU A 6 -3.85 0.66 22.04
C GLU A 6 -2.73 -0.31 21.65
N GLN A 7 -2.37 -1.23 22.55
CA GLN A 7 -1.39 -2.29 22.27
C GLN A 7 -1.88 -3.24 21.18
N LEU A 8 -3.15 -3.66 21.24
CA LEU A 8 -3.73 -4.53 20.23
C LEU A 8 -3.79 -3.84 18.86
N ALA A 9 -4.18 -2.56 18.82
CA ALA A 9 -4.16 -1.76 17.60
C ALA A 9 -2.74 -1.61 17.03
N GLN A 10 -1.73 -1.49 17.90
CA GLN A 10 -0.32 -1.44 17.50
C GLN A 10 0.16 -2.77 16.90
N GLN A 11 -0.24 -3.91 17.50
CA GLN A 11 0.05 -5.24 16.97
C GLN A 11 -0.58 -5.44 15.58
N CYS A 12 -1.85 -5.05 15.40
CA CYS A 12 -2.51 -5.12 14.10
C CYS A 12 -1.79 -4.27 13.03
N GLN A 13 -1.32 -3.08 13.40
CA GLN A 13 -0.52 -2.22 12.52
C GLN A 13 0.80 -2.88 12.10
N GLU A 14 1.50 -3.52 13.04
CA GLU A 14 2.74 -4.23 12.76
C GLU A 14 2.52 -5.45 11.88
N TYR A 15 1.48 -6.22 12.18
CA TYR A 15 1.12 -7.40 11.41
C TYR A 15 0.81 -7.05 9.94
N SER A 16 0.00 -6.01 9.71
CA SER A 16 -0.31 -5.58 8.34
C SER A 16 0.93 -5.11 7.55
N ALA A 17 1.87 -4.43 8.21
CA ALA A 17 3.13 -4.02 7.59
C ALA A 17 4.05 -5.22 7.32
N ALA A 18 4.10 -6.20 8.22
CA ALA A 18 4.86 -7.43 8.03
C ALA A 18 4.31 -8.27 6.86
N LEU A 19 2.99 -8.40 6.74
CA LEU A 19 2.37 -9.08 5.58
C LEU A 19 2.72 -8.39 4.26
N LEU A 20 2.80 -7.06 4.26
CA LEU A 20 3.20 -6.31 3.08
C LEU A 20 4.67 -6.59 2.70
N ALA A 21 5.54 -6.82 3.69
CA ALA A 21 6.96 -7.14 3.47
C ALA A 21 7.17 -8.49 2.76
N GLU A 22 6.23 -9.43 2.89
CA GLU A 22 6.28 -10.74 2.25
C GLU A 22 5.97 -10.71 0.75
N THR A 23 5.58 -9.55 0.19
CA THR A 23 5.36 -9.41 -1.25
C THR A 23 6.66 -9.57 -2.03
N ARG A 24 6.66 -10.43 -3.04
CA ARG A 24 7.86 -10.79 -3.83
C ARG A 24 7.90 -10.17 -5.21
N SER A 25 6.78 -9.59 -5.66
CA SER A 25 6.66 -8.98 -6.97
C SER A 25 5.92 -7.64 -6.89
N SER A 26 6.25 -6.73 -7.81
CA SER A 26 5.49 -5.48 -7.98
C SER A 26 4.02 -5.76 -8.28
N LYS A 27 3.72 -6.86 -8.97
CA LYS A 27 2.34 -7.25 -9.28
C LYS A 27 1.53 -7.60 -8.04
N GLU A 28 2.10 -8.38 -7.11
CA GLU A 28 1.44 -8.68 -5.82
C GLU A 28 1.19 -7.40 -5.02
N LEU A 29 2.18 -6.52 -4.97
CA LEU A 29 2.07 -5.25 -4.27
C LEU A 29 0.96 -4.37 -4.88
N GLU A 30 0.90 -4.28 -6.21
CA GLU A 30 -0.16 -3.56 -6.91
C GLU A 30 -1.54 -4.14 -6.60
N ILE A 31 -1.69 -5.47 -6.58
CA ILE A 31 -2.95 -6.12 -6.23
C ILE A 31 -3.39 -5.72 -4.82
N ILE A 32 -2.48 -5.80 -3.84
CA ILE A 32 -2.78 -5.43 -2.45
C ILE A 32 -3.17 -3.95 -2.35
N LEU A 33 -2.42 -3.05 -2.98
CA LEU A 33 -2.61 -1.61 -2.84
C LEU A 33 -3.84 -1.08 -3.58
N ASN A 34 -4.29 -1.75 -4.65
CA ASN A 34 -5.48 -1.35 -5.40
C ASN A 34 -6.76 -2.09 -4.97
N TYR A 35 -6.66 -3.11 -4.13
CA TYR A 35 -7.83 -3.87 -3.72
C TYR A 35 -8.90 -2.96 -3.09
N ASP A 36 -10.13 -3.09 -3.60
CA ASP A 36 -11.34 -2.50 -3.07
C ASP A 36 -12.37 -3.61 -2.85
N SER A 37 -12.93 -3.69 -1.63
CA SER A 37 -13.94 -4.69 -1.28
C SER A 37 -15.33 -4.35 -1.82
N GLU A 38 -15.62 -3.06 -2.03
CA GLU A 38 -16.92 -2.59 -2.53
C GLU A 38 -16.98 -2.60 -4.05
N ASN A 39 -15.82 -2.39 -4.70
CA ASN A 39 -15.67 -2.42 -6.15
C ASN A 39 -14.58 -3.42 -6.53
N PRO A 40 -14.84 -4.73 -6.45
CA PRO A 40 -13.87 -5.72 -6.87
C PRO A 40 -13.48 -5.45 -8.34
N PRO A 41 -12.19 -5.51 -8.69
CA PRO A 41 -11.75 -5.21 -10.04
C PRO A 41 -12.46 -6.16 -11.01
N VAL A 42 -13.31 -5.58 -11.87
CA VAL A 42 -13.79 -6.29 -13.05
C VAL A 42 -12.55 -6.65 -13.85
N ILE A 43 -12.49 -7.88 -14.38
CA ILE A 43 -11.32 -8.46 -15.07
C ILE A 43 -11.12 -7.76 -16.44
N SER A 44 -11.06 -6.44 -16.44
CA SER A 44 -10.85 -5.59 -17.59
C SER A 44 -9.35 -5.39 -17.71
N GLU A 45 -8.73 -6.02 -18.71
CA GLU A 45 -7.30 -5.93 -19.02
C GLU A 45 -6.82 -4.51 -19.38
N THR A 46 -7.73 -3.55 -19.44
CA THR A 46 -7.36 -2.13 -19.43
C THR A 46 -6.57 -1.85 -18.17
N LYS A 47 -5.44 -1.14 -18.30
CA LYS A 47 -4.67 -0.53 -17.19
C LYS A 47 -5.59 0.39 -16.36
N GLU A 48 -6.54 -0.18 -15.62
CA GLU A 48 -7.37 0.53 -14.69
C GLU A 48 -6.39 1.15 -13.70
N LYS A 49 -6.40 2.48 -13.76
CA LYS A 49 -5.50 3.40 -13.08
C LYS A 49 -5.12 2.85 -11.70
N MET A 50 -3.88 3.03 -11.27
CA MET A 50 -3.47 2.88 -9.87
C MET A 50 -4.39 3.74 -8.98
N THR A 51 -5.56 3.21 -8.61
CA THR A 51 -6.56 3.90 -7.79
C THR A 51 -6.08 3.97 -6.36
N LEU A 52 -5.21 3.03 -5.98
CA LEU A 52 -4.58 2.89 -4.67
C LEU A 52 -5.64 2.90 -3.57
N ALA A 53 -6.78 2.22 -3.81
CA ALA A 53 -7.94 2.23 -2.92
C ALA A 53 -7.58 1.73 -1.51
N ARG A 54 -6.85 0.61 -1.41
CA ARG A 54 -6.38 0.08 -0.12
C ARG A 54 -5.41 1.03 0.57
N LEU A 55 -4.51 1.68 -0.18
CA LEU A 55 -3.59 2.66 0.38
C LEU A 55 -4.32 3.89 0.92
N LYS A 56 -5.31 4.41 0.19
CA LYS A 56 -6.16 5.52 0.65
C LYS A 56 -6.89 5.15 1.94
N LEU A 57 -7.39 3.92 2.04
CA LEU A 57 -8.01 3.41 3.25
C LEU A 57 -7.00 3.33 4.42
N ALA A 58 -5.79 2.84 4.18
CA ALA A 58 -4.72 2.79 5.17
C ALA A 58 -4.37 4.19 5.73
N ILE A 59 -4.35 5.21 4.86
CA ILE A 59 -4.14 6.62 5.27
C ILE A 59 -5.30 7.10 6.16
N ARG A 60 -6.57 6.85 5.77
CA ARG A 60 -7.76 7.22 6.58
C ARG A 60 -7.72 6.60 7.97
N TYR A 61 -7.29 5.34 8.09
CA TYR A 61 -7.11 4.65 9.37
C TYR A 61 -5.76 4.88 10.05
N LYS A 62 -4.99 5.86 9.58
CA LYS A 62 -3.70 6.26 10.18
C LYS A 62 -2.71 5.08 10.35
N GLN A 63 -2.73 4.12 9.43
CA GLN A 63 -1.82 2.96 9.43
C GLN A 63 -0.41 3.38 8.99
N LYS A 64 0.29 4.13 9.85
CA LYS A 64 1.56 4.79 9.49
C LYS A 64 2.63 3.81 9.04
N LYS A 65 2.80 2.69 9.75
CA LYS A 65 3.81 1.65 9.43
C LYS A 65 3.59 1.03 8.05
N PHE A 66 2.33 0.79 7.68
CA PHE A 66 1.97 0.25 6.37
C PHE A 66 2.29 1.25 5.25
N VAL A 67 1.89 2.52 5.42
CA VAL A 67 2.10 3.56 4.41
C VAL A 67 3.59 3.88 4.26
N SER A 68 4.34 3.95 5.36
CA SER A 68 5.79 4.24 5.34
C SER A 68 6.66 3.04 4.97
N HIS A 69 6.08 1.87 4.68
CA HIS A 69 6.84 0.69 4.31
C HIS A 69 7.63 0.91 3.02
N SER A 70 8.83 0.34 2.92
CA SER A 70 9.74 0.52 1.79
C SER A 70 9.09 0.15 0.46
N HIS A 71 8.38 -0.98 0.39
CA HIS A 71 7.67 -1.42 -0.82
C HIS A 71 6.61 -0.40 -1.27
N CYS A 72 5.78 0.10 -0.34
CA CYS A 72 4.80 1.17 -0.62
C CYS A 72 5.48 2.42 -1.17
N GLN A 73 6.52 2.90 -0.49
CA GLN A 73 7.21 4.14 -0.86
C GLN A 73 7.96 4.01 -2.19
N GLN A 74 8.54 2.85 -2.48
CA GLN A 74 9.18 2.57 -3.77
C GLN A 74 8.17 2.61 -4.91
N LEU A 75 6.97 2.04 -4.73
CA LEU A 75 5.90 2.09 -5.73
C LEU A 75 5.34 3.51 -5.90
N LEU A 76 5.10 4.22 -4.80
CA LEU A 76 4.65 5.61 -4.86
C LEU A 76 5.65 6.52 -5.57
N ALA A 77 6.94 6.35 -5.28
CA ALA A 77 7.99 7.09 -5.95
C ALA A 77 8.09 6.73 -7.44
N SER A 78 7.84 5.48 -7.84
CA SER A 78 7.83 5.14 -9.28
C SER A 78 6.64 5.77 -10.00
N LEU A 79 5.47 5.83 -9.37
CA LEU A 79 4.29 6.51 -9.93
C LEU A 79 4.46 8.02 -9.98
N TRP A 80 5.04 8.62 -8.94
CA TRP A 80 5.22 10.07 -8.86
C TRP A 80 6.23 10.60 -9.89
N TYR A 81 7.29 9.84 -10.16
CA TYR A 81 8.34 10.22 -11.11
C TYR A 81 8.21 9.49 -12.46
N GLU A 82 7.05 8.89 -12.75
CA GLU A 82 6.80 8.27 -14.05
C GLU A 82 7.01 9.31 -15.17
N GLY A 83 7.79 8.95 -16.20
CA GLY A 83 8.13 9.85 -17.32
C GLY A 83 9.33 10.79 -17.09
N LEU A 84 10.00 10.74 -15.94
CA LEU A 84 11.19 11.55 -15.63
C LEU A 84 12.46 10.69 -15.50
N PRO A 85 13.14 10.33 -16.62
CA PRO A 85 14.36 9.54 -16.56
C PRO A 85 15.49 10.30 -15.84
N GLY A 86 16.13 9.64 -14.86
CA GLY A 86 17.32 10.17 -14.15
C GLY A 86 17.07 10.79 -12.78
N PHE A 87 15.82 10.96 -12.34
CA PHE A 87 15.53 11.59 -11.04
C PHE A 87 16.00 10.76 -9.83
N ARG A 88 15.95 9.43 -9.93
CA ARG A 88 16.40 8.52 -8.86
C ARG A 88 17.92 8.33 -8.75
N ARG A 89 18.72 8.83 -9.70
CA ARG A 89 20.18 8.59 -9.77
C ARG A 89 21.02 9.85 -9.48
N ARG A 90 20.46 10.84 -8.80
CA ARG A 90 21.21 12.00 -8.32
C ARG A 90 21.72 11.78 -6.90
#